data_AF-F8WC69-F1
#
_entry.id   AF-F8WC69-F1
#
_cell.length_a   1.000
_cell.length_b   1.000
_cell.length_c   1.000
_cell.angle_alpha   90.00
_cell.angle_beta   90.00
_cell.angle_gamma   90.00
#
_symmetry.space_group_name_H-M   'P 1'
#
loop_
_entity.id
_entity.type
_entity.pdbx_description
1 polymer ?
#
loop_
_entity_poly.entity_id
_entity_poly.type
_entity_poly.pdbx_seq_one_letter_code
_entity_poly.pdbx_strand_id
1 'polypeptide(L)'
;MPNFTHIQTSPSKEVTICGDLHGKLDDLFLIFYKNGLPSERNPYVFNGDFVDRGKNSIEILMILCVSFLVYPNDLHLNRGNHEDFMMNLRYGFTKEILHKYKLHGKRILQILEEFYAWLPIGTIVDNEILVIHGGISETTDLNLLHRVERNKMKSVLIPPTETNRDHDTDSKHNKVGV
;
A
#
# COMPACT_ATOMS: atom_id res chain seq x y z
N MET A 1 9.65 -9.10 -4.30
CA MET A 1 8.33 -8.68 -4.82
C MET A 1 8.47 -7.25 -5.32
N PRO A 2 8.05 -6.92 -6.56
CA PRO A 2 8.26 -5.58 -7.13
C PRO A 2 7.47 -4.51 -6.37
N ASN A 3 7.88 -3.24 -6.50
CA ASN A 3 7.14 -2.10 -5.94
C ASN A 3 5.85 -1.81 -6.71
N PHE A 4 5.83 -2.16 -7.99
CA PHE A 4 4.66 -2.06 -8.85
C PHE A 4 4.21 -3.44 -9.30
N THR A 5 2.93 -3.72 -9.15
CA THR A 5 2.30 -4.88 -9.80
C THR A 5 1.96 -4.49 -11.24
N HIS A 6 2.37 -5.29 -12.21
CA HIS A 6 1.96 -5.08 -13.61
C HIS A 6 0.79 -5.99 -13.92
N ILE A 7 -0.28 -5.41 -14.48
CA ILE A 7 -1.47 -6.15 -14.88
C ILE A 7 -1.84 -5.81 -16.32
N GLN A 8 -2.59 -6.70 -16.95
CA GLN A 8 -3.08 -6.52 -18.31
C GLN A 8 -4.61 -6.62 -18.29
N THR A 9 -5.30 -5.77 -19.04
CA THR A 9 -6.75 -5.89 -19.23
C THR A 9 -7.10 -7.05 -20.16
N SER A 10 -6.19 -7.52 -21.00
CA SER A 10 -6.41 -8.76 -21.76
C SER A 10 -6.15 -9.98 -20.86
N PRO A 11 -7.06 -10.98 -20.79
CA PRO A 11 -8.22 -11.19 -21.65
C PRO A 11 -9.58 -10.67 -21.11
N SER A 12 -9.65 -10.17 -19.87
CA SER A 12 -10.91 -9.73 -19.23
C SER A 12 -11.59 -8.55 -19.94
N LYS A 13 -10.83 -7.77 -20.71
CA LYS A 13 -11.13 -6.47 -21.35
C LYS A 13 -11.31 -5.30 -20.40
N GLU A 14 -11.47 -5.54 -19.10
CA GLU A 14 -11.64 -4.51 -18.08
C GLU A 14 -10.99 -4.91 -16.76
N VAL A 15 -10.71 -3.90 -15.92
CA VAL A 15 -10.27 -4.06 -14.54
C VAL A 15 -11.02 -3.07 -13.66
N THR A 16 -11.44 -3.51 -12.49
CA THR A 16 -12.12 -2.67 -11.51
C THR A 16 -11.13 -2.12 -10.50
N ILE A 17 -11.04 -0.79 -10.39
CA ILE A 17 -10.18 -0.12 -9.41
C ILE A 17 -11.06 0.42 -8.28
N CYS A 18 -10.85 -0.07 -7.08
CA CYS A 18 -11.52 0.37 -5.87
C CYS A 18 -10.61 1.31 -5.06
N GLY A 19 -11.15 2.45 -4.64
CA GLY A 19 -10.48 3.34 -3.69
C GLY A 19 -10.73 2.92 -2.23
N ASP A 20 -10.65 3.91 -1.34
CA ASP A 20 -10.68 3.73 0.11
C ASP A 20 -11.95 3.03 0.61
N LEU A 21 -11.77 2.08 1.50
CA LEU A 21 -12.88 1.40 2.19
C LEU A 21 -13.04 1.87 3.63
N HIS A 22 -11.93 2.21 4.30
CA HIS A 22 -11.92 2.77 5.65
C HIS A 22 -12.85 2.03 6.64
N GLY A 23 -12.72 0.70 6.72
CA GLY A 23 -13.47 -0.11 7.66
C GLY A 23 -14.99 -0.14 7.45
N LYS A 24 -15.51 0.25 6.27
CA LYS A 24 -16.92 0.15 5.87
C LYS A 24 -17.20 -1.17 5.16
N LEU A 25 -17.47 -2.21 5.94
CA LEU A 25 -17.62 -3.57 5.41
C LEU A 25 -18.82 -3.71 4.44
N ASP A 26 -19.90 -2.99 4.70
CA ASP A 26 -21.09 -3.02 3.84
C ASP A 26 -20.78 -2.51 2.43
N ASP A 27 -19.88 -1.53 2.28
CA ASP A 27 -19.45 -1.02 0.98
C ASP A 27 -18.65 -2.07 0.20
N LEU A 28 -17.77 -2.83 0.87
CA LEU A 28 -17.05 -3.95 0.25
C LEU A 28 -18.02 -5.03 -0.25
N PHE A 29 -19.00 -5.40 0.56
CA PHE A 29 -20.03 -6.36 0.15
C PHE A 29 -20.88 -5.83 -0.99
N LEU A 30 -21.21 -4.53 -0.99
CA LEU A 30 -21.95 -3.91 -2.08
C LEU A 30 -21.15 -3.94 -3.39
N ILE A 31 -19.85 -3.66 -3.34
CA ILE A 31 -18.94 -3.76 -4.51
C ILE A 31 -19.01 -5.18 -5.09
N PHE A 32 -18.77 -6.21 -4.28
CA PHE A 32 -18.79 -7.60 -4.76
C PHE A 32 -20.18 -8.07 -5.20
N TYR A 33 -21.24 -7.59 -4.56
CA TYR A 33 -22.61 -7.90 -4.96
C TYR A 33 -22.95 -7.27 -6.32
N LYS A 34 -22.52 -6.02 -6.57
CA LYS A 34 -22.85 -5.29 -7.80
C LYS A 34 -21.96 -5.65 -8.97
N ASN A 35 -20.68 -5.85 -8.72
CA ASN A 35 -19.66 -6.02 -9.75
C ASN A 35 -19.11 -7.46 -9.79
N GLY A 36 -19.61 -8.37 -8.96
CA GLY A 36 -19.19 -9.76 -8.90
C GLY A 36 -17.90 -9.96 -8.10
N LEU A 37 -17.61 -11.21 -7.74
CA LEU A 37 -16.37 -11.59 -7.07
C LEU A 37 -15.17 -11.53 -8.04
N PRO A 38 -13.94 -11.43 -7.53
CA PRO A 38 -12.74 -11.52 -8.34
C PRO A 38 -12.67 -12.83 -9.12
N SER A 39 -12.21 -12.75 -10.37
CA SER A 39 -11.94 -13.90 -11.24
C SER A 39 -11.10 -13.47 -12.44
N GLU A 40 -10.62 -14.41 -13.25
CA GLU A 40 -9.88 -14.15 -14.50
C GLU A 40 -10.60 -13.16 -15.43
N ARG A 41 -11.94 -13.13 -15.41
CA ARG A 41 -12.75 -12.22 -16.23
C ARG A 41 -13.19 -10.95 -15.51
N ASN A 42 -12.86 -10.82 -14.22
CA ASN A 42 -13.27 -9.70 -13.38
C ASN A 42 -12.16 -9.34 -12.37
N PRO A 43 -11.03 -8.78 -12.85
CA PRO A 43 -9.92 -8.44 -11.98
C PRO A 43 -10.18 -7.15 -11.20
N TYR A 44 -9.58 -7.07 -10.00
CA TYR A 44 -9.70 -5.96 -9.06
C TYR A 44 -8.34 -5.41 -8.63
N VAL A 45 -8.28 -4.09 -8.45
CA VAL A 45 -7.21 -3.40 -7.73
C VAL A 45 -7.84 -2.64 -6.57
N PHE A 46 -7.52 -2.99 -5.33
CA PHE A 46 -7.89 -2.19 -4.16
C PHE A 46 -6.71 -1.27 -3.81
N ASN A 47 -6.93 0.03 -3.96
CA ASN A 47 -5.89 1.05 -3.98
C ASN A 47 -5.64 1.68 -2.60
N GLY A 48 -5.36 0.84 -1.60
CA GLY A 48 -5.04 1.27 -0.24
C GLY A 48 -6.23 1.71 0.60
N ASP A 49 -5.93 2.10 1.84
CA ASP A 49 -6.87 2.64 2.83
C ASP A 49 -8.06 1.72 3.11
N PHE A 50 -7.72 0.46 3.42
CA PHE A 50 -8.68 -0.58 3.77
C PHE A 50 -9.19 -0.40 5.20
N VAL A 51 -8.29 0.07 6.08
CA VAL A 51 -8.47 0.14 7.53
C VAL A 51 -8.70 1.56 8.03
N ASP A 52 -8.87 1.69 9.35
CA ASP A 52 -9.13 2.94 10.09
C ASP A 52 -10.48 3.61 9.77
N ARG A 53 -10.86 4.59 10.60
CA ARG A 53 -12.11 5.38 10.56
C ARG A 53 -13.39 4.58 10.83
N GLY A 54 -13.59 3.48 10.12
CA GLY A 54 -14.69 2.54 10.31
C GLY A 54 -14.47 1.57 11.47
N LYS A 55 -15.39 0.62 11.63
CA LYS A 55 -15.41 -0.34 12.77
C LYS A 55 -15.10 -1.77 12.36
N ASN A 56 -15.01 -2.04 11.06
CA ASN A 56 -14.88 -3.37 10.49
C ASN A 56 -13.60 -3.51 9.65
N SER A 57 -12.54 -2.83 10.07
CA SER A 57 -11.27 -2.77 9.34
C SER A 57 -10.60 -4.14 9.24
N ILE A 58 -10.59 -4.92 10.33
CA ILE A 58 -9.93 -6.24 10.32
C ILE A 58 -10.71 -7.24 9.46
N GLU A 59 -12.03 -7.17 9.44
CA GLU A 59 -12.85 -8.03 8.59
C GLU A 59 -12.58 -7.73 7.11
N ILE A 60 -12.54 -6.45 6.72
CA ILE A 60 -12.16 -6.04 5.37
C ILE A 60 -10.77 -6.56 5.02
N LEU A 61 -9.78 -6.31 5.87
CA LEU A 61 -8.40 -6.72 5.62
C LEU A 61 -8.29 -8.24 5.45
N MET A 62 -8.98 -9.01 6.30
CA MET A 62 -9.00 -10.47 6.19
C MET A 62 -9.67 -10.96 4.90
N ILE A 63 -10.80 -10.36 4.50
CA ILE A 63 -11.49 -10.70 3.25
C ILE A 63 -10.59 -10.41 2.05
N LEU A 64 -9.93 -9.24 2.03
CA LEU A 64 -9.01 -8.86 0.96
C LEU A 64 -7.79 -9.79 0.91
N CYS A 65 -7.18 -10.11 2.05
CA CYS A 65 -6.05 -11.04 2.13
C CYS A 65 -6.43 -12.46 1.65
N VAL A 66 -7.58 -12.98 2.09
CA VAL A 66 -8.07 -14.29 1.63
C VAL A 66 -8.37 -14.25 0.14
N SER A 67 -9.01 -13.19 -0.36
CA SER A 67 -9.30 -13.04 -1.79
C SER A 67 -8.03 -12.93 -2.62
N PHE A 68 -7.00 -12.25 -2.14
CA PHE A 68 -5.67 -12.20 -2.77
C PHE A 68 -5.04 -13.59 -2.85
N LEU A 69 -5.19 -14.42 -1.81
CA LEU A 69 -4.67 -15.79 -1.81
C LEU A 69 -5.45 -16.73 -2.73
N VAL A 70 -6.77 -16.54 -2.85
CA VAL A 70 -7.65 -17.35 -3.71
C VAL A 70 -7.54 -16.94 -5.17
N TYR A 71 -7.38 -15.64 -5.45
CA TYR A 71 -7.33 -15.04 -6.78
C TYR A 71 -6.02 -14.25 -6.99
N PRO A 72 -4.84 -14.88 -6.89
CA PRO A 72 -3.55 -14.17 -6.87
C PRO A 72 -3.21 -13.44 -8.17
N ASN A 73 -3.87 -13.78 -9.27
CA ASN A 73 -3.70 -13.12 -10.57
C ASN A 73 -4.78 -12.07 -10.86
N ASP A 74 -5.87 -12.05 -10.08
CA ASP A 74 -7.07 -11.27 -10.39
C ASP A 74 -7.45 -10.28 -9.28
N LEU A 75 -6.84 -10.36 -8.10
CA LEU A 75 -7.02 -9.36 -7.05
C LEU A 75 -5.67 -8.81 -6.59
N HIS A 76 -5.52 -7.49 -6.67
CA HIS A 76 -4.30 -6.79 -6.34
C HIS A 76 -4.55 -5.77 -5.24
N LEU A 77 -3.59 -5.63 -4.34
CA LEU A 77 -3.64 -4.69 -3.21
C LEU A 77 -2.48 -3.72 -3.33
N ASN A 78 -2.76 -2.43 -3.30
CA ASN A 78 -1.73 -1.39 -3.13
C ASN A 78 -1.74 -0.90 -1.67
N ARG A 79 -0.60 -0.39 -1.22
CA ARG A 79 -0.46 0.22 0.11
C ARG A 79 -1.03 1.64 0.10
N GLY A 80 -1.99 1.93 0.96
CA GLY A 80 -2.44 3.29 1.27
C GLY A 80 -1.65 3.91 2.41
N ASN A 81 -1.95 5.15 2.75
CA ASN A 81 -1.28 5.77 3.89
C ASN A 81 -1.81 5.24 5.23
N HIS A 82 -3.01 4.66 5.27
CA HIS A 82 -3.58 4.04 6.45
C HIS A 82 -3.10 2.60 6.71
N GLU A 83 -2.39 1.96 5.77
CA GLU A 83 -1.62 0.74 6.03
C GLU A 83 -0.26 1.08 6.69
N ASP A 84 -0.38 1.75 7.85
CA ASP A 84 0.71 2.36 8.61
C ASP A 84 0.40 2.36 10.11
N PHE A 85 1.37 1.97 10.94
CA PHE A 85 1.17 1.84 12.38
C PHE A 85 0.85 3.18 13.07
N MET A 86 1.41 4.31 12.59
CA MET A 86 1.15 5.63 13.17
C MET A 86 -0.26 6.09 12.85
N MET A 87 -0.75 5.82 11.63
CA MET A 87 -2.14 6.10 11.27
C MET A 87 -3.09 5.22 12.08
N ASN A 88 -2.81 3.92 12.17
CA ASN A 88 -3.66 2.99 12.91
C ASN A 88 -3.78 3.33 14.39
N LEU A 89 -2.71 3.87 15.00
CA LEU A 89 -2.75 4.34 16.38
C LEU A 89 -3.70 5.53 16.55
N ARG A 90 -3.71 6.44 15.57
CA ARG A 90 -4.47 7.69 15.61
C ARG A 90 -5.93 7.54 15.18
N TYR A 91 -6.20 6.71 14.18
CA TYR A 91 -7.48 6.70 13.46
C TYR A 91 -8.37 5.49 13.73
N GLY A 92 -7.98 4.67 14.71
CA GLY A 92 -8.90 3.75 15.40
C GLY A 92 -8.61 2.27 15.20
N PHE A 93 -7.83 1.88 14.19
CA PHE A 93 -7.60 0.47 13.91
C PHE A 93 -6.83 -0.25 15.03
N THR A 94 -5.86 0.43 15.66
CA THR A 94 -5.19 -0.11 16.86
C THR A 94 -6.19 -0.42 17.97
N LYS A 95 -7.14 0.50 18.22
CA LYS A 95 -8.18 0.31 19.24
C LYS A 95 -9.12 -0.84 18.86
N GLU A 96 -9.48 -0.95 17.59
CA GLU A 96 -10.29 -2.05 17.06
C GLU A 96 -9.64 -3.41 17.34
N ILE A 97 -8.36 -3.58 16.98
CA ILE A 97 -7.62 -4.83 17.18
C ILE A 97 -7.48 -5.18 18.67
N LEU A 98 -7.10 -4.22 19.51
CA LEU A 98 -6.97 -4.46 20.95
C LEU A 98 -8.31 -4.81 21.62
N HIS A 99 -9.42 -4.27 21.10
CA HIS A 99 -10.75 -4.58 21.60
C HIS A 99 -11.23 -5.98 21.18
N LYS A 100 -11.13 -6.30 19.88
CA LYS A 100 -11.59 -7.58 19.31
C LYS A 100 -10.70 -8.76 19.72
N TYR A 101 -9.38 -8.55 19.79
CA TYR A 101 -8.39 -9.60 20.03
C TYR A 101 -7.57 -9.39 21.30
N LYS A 102 -8.23 -9.11 22.43
CA LYS A 102 -7.62 -8.74 23.73
C LYS A 102 -6.23 -9.34 24.03
N LEU A 103 -6.12 -10.67 24.11
CA LEU A 103 -4.87 -11.36 24.48
C LEU A 103 -3.79 -11.29 23.38
N HIS A 104 -4.18 -11.23 22.11
CA HIS A 104 -3.28 -11.32 20.96
C HIS A 104 -3.11 -10.01 20.19
N GLY A 105 -3.82 -8.95 20.57
CA GLY A 105 -3.95 -7.73 19.77
C GLY A 105 -2.61 -7.05 19.51
N LYS A 106 -1.73 -6.99 20.53
CA LYS A 106 -0.36 -6.47 20.35
C LYS A 106 0.45 -7.28 19.34
N ARG A 107 0.34 -8.61 19.37
CA ARG A 107 1.03 -9.50 18.44
C ARG A 107 0.48 -9.37 17.02
N ILE A 108 -0.85 -9.25 16.88
CA ILE A 108 -1.50 -9.00 15.60
C ILE A 108 -1.02 -7.67 15.00
N LEU A 109 -0.99 -6.58 15.78
CA LEU A 109 -0.52 -5.28 15.30
C LEU A 109 0.93 -5.32 14.81
N GLN A 110 1.81 -6.05 15.49
CA GLN A 110 3.20 -6.25 15.04
C GLN A 110 3.27 -6.98 13.69
N ILE A 111 2.48 -8.05 13.54
CA ILE A 111 2.42 -8.81 12.27
C ILE A 111 1.86 -7.92 11.15
N LEU A 112 0.85 -7.09 11.45
CA LEU A 112 0.28 -6.17 10.48
C LEU A 112 1.26 -5.08 10.04
N GLU A 113 2.07 -4.53 10.96
CA GLU A 113 3.15 -3.59 10.62
C GLU A 113 4.15 -4.21 9.63
N GLU A 114 4.56 -5.46 9.89
CA GLU A 114 5.45 -6.19 8.97
C GLU A 114 4.76 -6.47 7.63
N PHE A 115 3.50 -6.91 7.65
CA PHE A 115 2.70 -7.19 6.46
C PHE A 115 2.55 -5.95 5.56
N TYR A 116 2.22 -4.79 6.12
CA TYR A 116 2.05 -3.56 5.35
C TYR A 116 3.32 -3.15 4.60
N ALA A 117 4.49 -3.38 5.17
CA ALA A 117 5.77 -3.09 4.52
C ALA A 117 5.98 -3.87 3.21
N TRP A 118 5.24 -4.97 3.00
CA TRP A 118 5.33 -5.79 1.80
C TRP A 118 4.31 -5.43 0.71
N LEU A 119 3.25 -4.69 1.05
CA LEU A 119 2.25 -4.26 0.07
C LEU A 119 2.91 -3.42 -1.04
N PRO A 120 2.60 -3.69 -2.34
CA PRO A 120 3.04 -2.86 -3.45
C PRO A 120 2.70 -1.38 -3.26
N ILE A 121 3.54 -0.49 -3.80
CA ILE A 121 3.30 0.96 -3.80
C ILE A 121 2.15 1.31 -4.75
N GLY A 122 2.06 0.58 -5.87
CA GLY A 122 1.05 0.83 -6.89
C GLY A 122 0.91 -0.33 -7.87
N THR A 123 0.04 -0.11 -8.85
CA THR A 123 -0.22 -1.03 -9.95
C THR A 123 -0.09 -0.28 -11.27
N ILE A 124 0.50 -0.90 -12.29
CA ILE A 124 0.59 -0.38 -13.65
C ILE A 124 -0.29 -1.25 -14.55
N VAL A 125 -1.32 -0.65 -15.15
CA VAL A 125 -2.28 -1.32 -16.04
C VAL A 125 -1.87 -1.07 -17.49
N ASP A 126 -1.76 -2.13 -18.27
CA ASP A 126 -1.44 -2.10 -19.71
C ASP A 126 -0.16 -1.32 -20.06
N ASN A 127 0.75 -1.17 -19.09
CA ASN A 127 1.95 -0.33 -19.18
C ASN A 127 1.68 1.16 -19.48
N GLU A 128 0.44 1.62 -19.29
CA GLU A 128 0.02 2.98 -19.61
C GLU A 128 -0.56 3.73 -18.40
N ILE A 129 -1.30 3.04 -17.53
CA ILE A 129 -2.04 3.67 -16.44
C ILE A 129 -1.36 3.33 -15.10
N LEU A 130 -0.86 4.35 -14.41
CA LEU A 130 -0.35 4.22 -13.05
C LEU A 130 -1.46 4.41 -12.02
N VAL A 131 -1.66 3.41 -11.16
CA VAL A 131 -2.60 3.44 -10.03
C VAL A 131 -1.80 3.45 -8.73
N ILE A 132 -1.89 4.56 -8.00
CA ILE A 132 -1.28 4.75 -6.67
C ILE A 132 -2.30 5.40 -5.75
N HIS A 133 -2.19 5.16 -4.44
CA HIS A 133 -3.17 5.67 -3.46
C HIS A 133 -3.12 7.19 -3.34
N GLY A 134 -1.92 7.75 -3.12
CA GLY A 134 -1.71 9.20 -3.03
C GLY A 134 -1.54 9.83 -4.41
N GLY A 135 -0.33 10.30 -4.69
CA GLY A 135 -0.03 10.98 -5.95
C GLY A 135 1.47 11.12 -6.18
N ILE A 136 1.82 11.76 -7.29
CA ILE A 136 3.20 12.12 -7.62
C ILE A 136 3.52 13.53 -7.10
N SER A 137 4.77 13.72 -6.70
CA SER A 137 5.37 15.03 -6.38
C SER A 137 6.25 15.48 -7.55
N GLU A 138 6.54 16.78 -7.67
CA GLU A 138 7.48 17.32 -8.65
C GLU A 138 8.87 16.67 -8.58
N THR A 139 9.23 16.11 -7.42
CA THR A 139 10.52 15.45 -7.16
C THR A 139 10.48 13.94 -7.29
N THR A 140 9.32 13.34 -7.60
CA THR A 140 9.14 11.88 -7.63
C THR A 140 8.92 11.39 -9.04
N ASP A 141 9.80 10.50 -9.51
CA ASP A 141 9.64 9.78 -10.77
C ASP A 141 9.46 8.26 -10.53
N LEU A 142 9.07 7.54 -11.59
CA LEU A 142 8.89 6.08 -11.51
C LEU A 142 10.20 5.34 -11.20
N ASN A 143 11.35 5.88 -11.62
CA ASN A 143 12.66 5.27 -11.35
C ASN A 143 12.98 5.29 -9.86
N LEU A 144 12.74 6.42 -9.20
CA LEU A 144 12.87 6.58 -7.77
C LEU A 144 11.96 5.58 -7.06
N LEU A 145 10.67 5.55 -7.41
CA LEU A 145 9.71 4.63 -6.79
C LEU A 145 10.09 3.17 -7.03
N HIS A 146 10.74 2.82 -8.15
CA HIS A 146 11.23 1.47 -8.40
C HIS A 146 12.40 1.09 -7.48
N ARG A 147 13.25 2.05 -7.08
CA ARG A 147 14.42 1.82 -6.21
C ARG A 147 14.10 1.78 -4.73
N VAL A 148 12.92 2.24 -4.32
CA VAL A 148 12.51 2.29 -2.91
C VAL A 148 12.52 0.88 -2.28
N GLU A 149 13.27 0.69 -1.19
CA GLU A 149 13.25 -0.54 -0.41
C GLU A 149 12.04 -0.55 0.54
N ARG A 150 10.83 -0.75 0.00
CA ARG A 150 9.59 -0.57 0.76
C ARG A 150 9.45 -1.46 2.00
N ASN A 151 10.08 -2.63 1.99
CA ASN A 151 10.12 -3.54 3.14
C ASN A 151 10.90 -2.96 4.34
N LYS A 152 11.78 -1.97 4.11
CA LYS A 152 12.45 -1.20 5.16
C LYS A 152 11.66 0.04 5.59
N MET A 153 10.63 0.43 4.82
CA MET A 153 9.75 1.55 5.15
C MET A 153 8.61 1.10 6.07
N LYS A 154 8.89 1.12 7.37
CA LYS A 154 7.88 0.83 8.40
C LYS A 154 6.72 1.81 8.35
N SER A 155 7.03 3.08 8.14
CA SER A 155 6.02 4.13 7.96
C SER A 155 6.18 4.83 6.63
N VAL A 156 5.05 5.06 5.95
CA VAL A 156 4.97 5.86 4.72
C VAL A 156 5.05 7.37 4.99
N LEU A 157 4.89 7.77 6.25
CA LEU A 157 4.94 9.18 6.68
C LEU A 157 6.36 9.64 7.02
N ILE A 158 7.29 8.69 7.13
CA ILE A 158 8.71 8.95 7.41
C ILE A 158 9.52 8.26 6.33
N PRO A 159 9.45 8.73 5.07
CA PRO A 159 10.24 8.16 4.00
C PRO A 159 11.74 8.31 4.33
N PRO A 160 12.60 7.35 3.95
CA PRO A 160 14.04 7.49 4.12
C PRO A 160 14.50 8.73 3.34
N THR A 161 14.91 9.79 4.03
CA THR A 161 15.59 10.90 3.39
C THR A 161 16.92 10.40 2.86
N GLU A 162 17.17 10.54 1.55
CA GLU A 162 18.52 10.42 1.02
C GLU A 162 19.40 11.42 1.79
N THR A 163 20.29 10.90 2.62
CA THR A 163 21.37 11.70 3.19
C THR A 163 22.26 12.04 2.01
N ASN A 164 22.22 13.29 1.54
CA ASN A 164 23.20 13.85 0.60
C ASN A 164 24.60 13.52 1.13
N ARG A 165 25.20 12.46 0.58
CA ARG A 165 26.58 12.04 0.88
C ARG A 165 27.60 12.58 -0.12
N ASP A 166 27.17 13.44 -1.03
CA ASP A 166 28.04 14.01 -2.06
C ASP A 166 28.00 15.54 -2.02
N HIS A 167 28.56 16.16 -0.97
CA HIS A 167 28.96 17.58 -1.05
C HIS A 167 30.13 18.01 -0.16
N ASP A 168 30.87 17.09 0.48
CA ASP A 168 31.94 17.49 1.44
C ASP A 168 33.35 17.01 1.09
N THR A 169 33.62 16.74 -0.20
CA THR A 169 34.98 16.45 -0.67
C THR A 169 35.31 17.25 -1.94
N ASP A 170 35.35 18.58 -1.87
CA ASP A 170 36.07 19.36 -2.90
C ASP A 170 36.49 20.81 -2.53
N SER A 171 36.55 21.18 -1.25
CA SER A 171 36.91 22.55 -0.84
C SER A 171 38.12 22.61 0.11
N LYS A 172 39.02 21.64 0.03
CA LYS A 172 40.36 21.73 0.63
C LYS A 172 41.41 21.23 -0.35
N HIS A 173 41.73 22.00 -1.39
CA HIS A 173 43.03 22.03 -2.07
C HIS A 173 43.01 23.19 -3.08
N ASN A 174 43.41 24.40 -2.65
CA ASN A 174 44.22 25.33 -3.46
C ASN A 174 44.35 26.73 -2.83
N LYS A 175 45.53 26.96 -2.22
CA LYS A 175 46.47 28.08 -2.45
C LYS A 175 47.02 28.68 -1.16
N VAL A 176 48.16 28.11 -0.76
CA VAL A 176 49.31 28.86 -0.23
C VAL A 176 50.06 29.39 -1.46
N GLY A 177 50.47 30.66 -1.47
CA GLY A 177 51.47 31.16 -2.42
C GLY A 177 51.36 32.64 -2.79
N VAL A 178 52.20 33.43 -2.11
CA VAL A 178 52.68 34.80 -2.38
C VAL A 178 51.69 35.95 -2.22
#